data_AF-A0A4D7Z7A4-F1
#
_entry.id   AF-A0A4D7Z7A4-F1
#
_cell.length_a   1.000
_cell.length_b   1.000
_cell.length_c   1.000
_cell.angle_alpha   90.00
_cell.angle_beta   90.00
_cell.angle_gamma   90.00
#
_symmetry.space_group_name_H-M   'P 1'
#
loop_
_entity.id
_entity.type
_entity.pdbx_description
1 polymer ?
#
loop_
_entity_poly.entity_id
_entity_poly.type
_entity_poly.pdbx_seq_one_letter_code
_entity_poly.pdbx_strand_id
1 'polypeptide(L)'
;MLDNILGSTDHRLAIIIGNGINRYGSAGETNSWRELLRSLADRYMPEYANDLPSGISTTEFFDVLSLRATKSNTGESALQKQFCEPLRSWRAYPHHRHVVGWARQNNCPILTTNFDTTLSDACGATLRHVSTREFTDYYPWESYYGEVDVVRPSECFAIWHINGMAQYHRSVRLGLTHYMGSVQRARGWIHRGGNSRLFSSAGAIHSWRGSSTWLDVIFRNDLLIIGLALDEVEVFIRWLLIERARLFQKFPQLQRRAWYIETKDITATGKGAFLRGVGVELVHEKQYADIYDSPAWGSHGIDELPSA
;
A
#
# COMPACT_ATOMS: atom_id res chain seq x y z
N MET A 1 20.35 9.36 -1.42
CA MET A 1 20.64 7.89 -1.33
C MET A 1 19.66 7.11 -2.19
N LEU A 2 18.44 7.62 -2.35
CA LEU A 2 17.45 7.19 -3.33
C LEU A 2 18.04 6.92 -4.73
N ASP A 3 18.88 7.82 -5.25
CA ASP A 3 19.53 7.69 -6.56
C ASP A 3 20.31 6.38 -6.72
N ASN A 4 21.03 5.95 -5.68
CA ASN A 4 21.80 4.70 -5.70
C ASN A 4 20.88 3.48 -5.66
N ILE A 5 19.76 3.57 -4.94
CA ILE A 5 18.77 2.49 -4.84
C ILE A 5 18.08 2.31 -6.20
N LEU A 6 17.65 3.41 -6.82
CA LEU A 6 16.95 3.39 -8.11
C LEU A 6 17.89 3.09 -9.28
N GLY A 7 19.15 3.53 -9.23
CA GLY A 7 20.14 3.31 -10.30
C GLY A 7 20.74 1.90 -10.33
N SER A 8 20.43 1.05 -9.35
CA SER A 8 21.03 -0.28 -9.20
C SER A 8 20.27 -1.34 -10.01
N THR A 9 20.99 -2.03 -10.91
CA THR A 9 20.46 -3.19 -11.66
C THR A 9 20.44 -4.48 -10.85
N ASP A 10 21.07 -4.50 -9.67
CA ASP A 10 21.17 -5.67 -8.79
C ASP A 10 19.91 -5.86 -7.93
N HIS A 11 18.98 -4.93 -7.98
CA HIS A 11 17.77 -4.93 -7.16
C HIS A 11 16.59 -5.43 -7.97
N ARG A 12 15.85 -6.37 -7.39
CA ARG A 12 14.51 -6.71 -7.87
C ARG A 12 13.52 -5.84 -7.12
N LEU A 13 13.50 -4.55 -7.44
CA LEU A 13 12.81 -3.56 -6.63
C LEU A 13 11.28 -3.67 -6.75
N ALA A 14 10.59 -3.32 -5.68
CA ALA A 14 9.17 -2.97 -5.64
C ALA A 14 9.00 -1.71 -4.80
N ILE A 15 8.13 -0.79 -5.22
CA ILE A 15 7.88 0.44 -4.48
C ILE A 15 6.61 0.28 -3.65
N ILE A 16 6.69 0.54 -2.35
CA ILE A 16 5.53 0.64 -1.47
C ILE A 16 5.25 2.12 -1.23
N ILE A 17 4.09 2.60 -1.69
CA ILE A 17 3.72 4.01 -1.67
C ILE A 17 2.54 4.22 -0.73
N GLY A 18 2.71 5.10 0.26
CA GLY A 18 1.63 5.57 1.10
C GLY A 18 1.00 6.89 0.63
N ASN A 19 0.11 7.45 1.45
CA ASN A 19 -0.64 8.65 1.09
C ASN A 19 0.19 9.95 1.09
N GLY A 20 1.45 9.91 1.52
CA GLY A 20 2.38 11.04 1.44
C GLY A 20 2.52 11.58 0.02
N ILE A 21 2.43 10.71 -1.00
CA ILE A 21 2.48 11.15 -2.41
C ILE A 21 1.29 12.05 -2.76
N ASN A 22 0.09 11.76 -2.24
CA ASN A 22 -1.11 12.55 -2.48
C ASN A 22 -1.16 13.85 -1.68
N ARG A 23 -0.23 14.03 -0.72
CA ARG A 23 -0.13 15.23 0.13
C ARG A 23 1.02 16.15 -0.28
N TYR A 24 1.81 15.75 -1.26
CA TYR A 24 2.96 16.50 -1.72
C TYR A 24 2.59 17.62 -2.71
N GLY A 25 3.21 18.79 -2.55
CA GLY A 25 3.09 19.92 -3.47
C GLY A 25 1.64 20.38 -3.66
N SER A 26 1.26 20.63 -4.92
CA SER A 26 -0.07 21.12 -5.31
C SER A 26 -1.22 20.18 -4.99
N ALA A 27 -0.94 18.91 -4.63
CA ALA A 27 -1.97 17.97 -4.19
C ALA A 27 -2.60 18.38 -2.85
N GLY A 28 -1.86 19.14 -2.02
CA GLY A 28 -2.36 19.80 -0.82
C GLY A 28 -2.68 18.89 0.37
N GLU A 29 -2.93 19.50 1.53
CA GLU A 29 -3.29 18.77 2.77
C GLU A 29 -4.71 18.20 2.75
N THR A 30 -5.55 18.60 1.79
CA THR A 30 -6.95 18.17 1.66
C THR A 30 -7.09 16.68 1.36
N ASN A 31 -6.04 16.04 0.85
CA ASN A 31 -6.03 14.61 0.53
C ASN A 31 -5.59 13.77 1.73
N SER A 32 -6.34 13.84 2.83
CA SER A 32 -6.00 13.17 4.09
C SER A 32 -7.10 12.23 4.53
N TRP A 33 -6.73 10.97 4.83
CA TRP A 33 -7.68 9.98 5.36
C TRP A 33 -8.33 10.42 6.67
N ARG A 34 -7.62 11.21 7.49
CA ARG A 34 -8.18 11.73 8.74
C ARG A 34 -9.34 12.69 8.46
N GLU A 35 -9.22 13.55 7.45
CA GLU A 35 -10.29 14.48 7.08
C GLU A 35 -11.48 13.73 6.47
N LEU A 36 -11.22 12.65 5.70
CA LEU A 36 -12.29 11.78 5.21
C LEU A 36 -13.04 11.09 6.37
N LEU A 37 -12.33 10.58 7.37
CA LEU A 37 -12.94 10.00 8.58
C LEU A 37 -13.72 11.04 9.38
N ARG A 38 -13.22 12.27 9.50
CA ARG A 38 -13.94 13.38 10.14
C ARG A 38 -15.24 13.70 9.42
N SER A 39 -15.25 13.74 8.09
CA SER A 39 -16.48 13.98 7.31
C SER A 39 -17.57 12.90 7.55
N LEU A 40 -17.18 11.67 7.86
CA LEU A 40 -18.10 10.61 8.27
C LEU A 40 -18.54 10.77 9.73
N ALA A 41 -17.61 11.18 10.60
CA ALA A 41 -17.90 11.44 12.01
C ALA A 41 -18.94 12.54 12.17
N ASP A 42 -18.86 13.63 11.40
CA ASP A 42 -19.84 14.71 11.38
C ASP A 42 -21.29 14.20 11.22
N ARG A 43 -21.47 13.13 10.45
CA ARG A 43 -22.78 12.55 10.14
C ARG A 43 -23.28 11.56 11.20
N TYR A 44 -22.39 10.74 11.76
CA TYR A 44 -22.77 9.59 12.58
C TYR A 44 -22.34 9.68 14.06
N MET A 45 -21.40 10.57 14.37
CA MET A 45 -20.82 10.82 15.69
C MET A 45 -20.41 12.30 15.81
N PRO A 46 -21.35 13.26 15.70
CA PRO A 46 -21.04 14.69 15.63
C PRO A 46 -20.29 15.21 16.87
N GLU A 47 -20.39 14.52 18.01
CA GLU A 47 -19.61 14.83 19.21
C GLU A 47 -18.08 14.68 19.03
N TYR A 48 -17.65 13.94 17.99
CA TYR A 48 -16.24 13.69 17.65
C TYR A 48 -15.85 14.20 16.25
N ALA A 49 -16.69 15.07 15.68
CA ALA A 49 -16.48 15.73 14.38
C ALA A 49 -15.10 16.41 14.26
N ASN A 50 -14.74 17.18 15.30
CA ASN A 50 -13.58 18.06 15.25
C ASN A 50 -12.27 17.34 15.61
N ASP A 51 -12.31 16.48 16.63
CA ASP A 51 -11.13 15.78 17.15
C ASP A 51 -11.44 14.32 17.48
N LEU A 52 -10.53 13.44 17.06
CA LEU A 52 -10.56 12.05 17.53
C LEU A 52 -10.23 12.05 19.03
N PRO A 53 -11.01 11.35 19.87
CA PRO A 53 -10.71 11.21 21.30
C PRO A 53 -9.29 10.71 21.56
N SER A 54 -8.62 11.21 22.59
CA SER A 54 -7.32 10.68 22.99
C SER A 54 -7.43 9.21 23.41
N GLY A 55 -6.51 8.37 22.96
CA GLY A 55 -6.45 6.95 23.33
C GLY A 55 -7.22 6.00 22.40
N ILE A 56 -7.80 6.51 21.30
CA ILE A 56 -8.33 5.67 20.22
C ILE A 56 -7.49 5.85 18.95
N SER A 57 -7.18 4.76 18.27
CA SER A 57 -6.59 4.83 16.93
C SER A 57 -7.63 5.20 15.88
N THR A 58 -7.20 5.68 14.70
CA THR A 58 -8.11 5.94 13.57
C THR A 58 -8.86 4.68 13.11
N THR A 59 -8.27 3.51 13.30
CA THR A 59 -8.82 2.22 12.88
C THR A 59 -9.87 1.70 13.86
N GLU A 60 -9.64 1.85 15.16
CA GLU A 60 -10.66 1.62 16.19
C GLU A 60 -11.81 2.63 16.07
N PHE A 61 -11.49 3.90 15.80
CA PHE A 61 -12.50 4.93 15.59
C PHE A 61 -13.44 4.59 14.42
N PHE A 62 -12.89 4.11 13.30
CA PHE A 62 -13.71 3.63 12.20
C PHE A 62 -14.62 2.46 12.59
N ASP A 63 -14.12 1.48 13.37
CA ASP A 63 -14.95 0.36 13.84
C ASP A 63 -16.11 0.85 14.74
N VAL A 64 -15.85 1.82 15.62
CA VAL A 64 -16.89 2.44 16.47
C VAL A 64 -17.90 3.21 15.63
N LEU A 65 -17.44 3.97 14.63
CA LEU A 65 -18.29 4.70 13.69
C LEU A 65 -19.18 3.73 12.89
N SER A 66 -18.63 2.60 12.45
CA SER A 66 -19.36 1.55 11.74
C SER A 66 -20.50 0.94 12.58
N LEU A 67 -20.24 0.66 13.86
CA LEU A 67 -21.26 0.19 14.79
C LEU A 67 -22.36 1.24 15.01
N ARG A 68 -22.00 2.53 15.08
CA ARG A 68 -22.96 3.64 15.22
C ARG A 68 -23.83 3.78 13.97
N ALA A 69 -23.24 3.79 12.78
CA ALA A 69 -23.98 3.92 11.53
C ALA A 69 -24.93 2.74 11.27
N THR A 70 -24.55 1.53 11.69
CA THR A 70 -25.41 0.33 11.59
C THR A 70 -26.69 0.48 12.41
N LYS A 71 -26.62 1.11 13.59
CA LYS A 71 -27.81 1.45 14.39
C LYS A 71 -28.73 2.45 13.69
N SER A 72 -28.18 3.26 12.79
CA SER A 72 -28.91 4.20 11.94
C SER A 72 -29.34 3.60 10.59
N ASN A 73 -29.46 2.26 10.50
CA ASN A 73 -29.79 1.50 9.28
C ASN A 73 -28.81 1.68 8.10
N THR A 74 -27.59 2.17 8.35
CA THR A 74 -26.52 2.26 7.34
C THR A 74 -25.54 1.10 7.54
N GLY A 75 -25.50 0.15 6.60
CA GLY A 75 -24.53 -0.97 6.67
C GLY A 75 -23.08 -0.54 6.41
N GLU A 76 -22.11 -1.30 6.90
CA GLU A 76 -20.66 -1.04 6.77
C GLU A 76 -20.20 -0.80 5.32
N SER A 77 -20.70 -1.61 4.38
CA SER A 77 -20.42 -1.45 2.95
C SER A 77 -20.81 -0.07 2.42
N ALA A 78 -21.87 0.53 2.97
CA ALA A 78 -22.31 1.88 2.62
C ALA A 78 -21.39 2.96 3.23
N LEU A 79 -20.79 2.74 4.40
CA LEU A 79 -19.79 3.64 4.95
C LEU A 79 -18.50 3.63 4.15
N GLN A 80 -17.99 2.45 3.76
CA GLN A 80 -16.82 2.37 2.88
C GLN A 80 -17.08 3.08 1.56
N LYS A 81 -18.30 2.96 1.00
CA LYS A 81 -18.71 3.69 -0.20
C LYS A 81 -18.69 5.21 0.02
N GLN A 82 -19.24 5.70 1.14
CA GLN A 82 -19.20 7.12 1.48
C GLN A 82 -17.77 7.64 1.69
N PHE A 83 -16.90 6.83 2.32
CA PHE A 83 -15.48 7.14 2.48
C PHE A 83 -14.77 7.31 1.12
N CYS A 84 -15.12 6.48 0.14
CA CYS A 84 -14.50 6.50 -1.18
C CYS A 84 -14.99 7.63 -2.08
N GLU A 85 -16.15 8.22 -1.80
CA GLU A 85 -16.77 9.21 -2.69
C GLU A 85 -15.86 10.43 -2.95
N PRO A 86 -15.24 11.07 -1.93
CA PRO A 86 -14.39 12.23 -2.16
C PRO A 86 -13.11 11.91 -2.95
N LEU A 87 -12.64 10.65 -2.90
CA LEU A 87 -11.42 10.21 -3.60
C LEU A 87 -11.53 10.33 -5.13
N ARG A 88 -12.75 10.30 -5.67
CA ARG A 88 -13.01 10.44 -7.12
C ARG A 88 -12.58 11.78 -7.70
N SER A 89 -12.45 12.79 -6.85
CA SER A 89 -12.03 14.13 -7.25
C SER A 89 -10.51 14.29 -7.32
N TRP A 90 -9.75 13.31 -6.81
CA TRP A 90 -8.30 13.37 -6.76
C TRP A 90 -7.72 13.18 -8.16
N ARG A 91 -6.61 13.85 -8.44
CA ARG A 91 -5.99 13.87 -9.77
C ARG A 91 -4.50 13.58 -9.69
N ALA A 92 -3.98 12.97 -10.74
CA ALA A 92 -2.55 12.75 -10.89
C ALA A 92 -1.79 14.07 -11.13
N TYR A 93 -0.71 14.26 -10.37
CA TYR A 93 0.22 15.38 -10.49
C TYR A 93 1.57 14.93 -11.09
N PRO A 94 2.47 15.86 -11.50
CA PRO A 94 3.73 15.51 -12.15
C PRO A 94 4.58 14.47 -11.40
N HIS A 95 4.69 14.58 -10.08
CA HIS A 95 5.46 13.61 -9.28
C HIS A 95 4.87 12.20 -9.28
N HIS A 96 3.54 12.05 -9.41
CA HIS A 96 2.92 10.72 -9.61
C HIS A 96 3.38 10.13 -10.95
N ARG A 97 3.41 10.95 -12.02
CA ARG A 97 3.85 10.53 -13.35
C ARG A 97 5.33 10.16 -13.37
N HIS A 98 6.19 10.90 -12.66
CA HIS A 98 7.61 10.58 -12.57
C HIS A 98 7.84 9.22 -11.88
N VAL A 99 7.24 9.00 -10.71
CA VAL A 99 7.39 7.75 -9.96
C VAL A 99 6.81 6.55 -10.73
N VAL A 100 5.60 6.69 -11.28
CA VAL A 100 4.95 5.61 -12.04
C VAL A 100 5.66 5.36 -13.37
N GLY A 101 6.13 6.41 -14.05
CA GLY A 101 6.90 6.32 -15.29
C GLY A 101 8.20 5.56 -15.09
N TRP A 102 8.96 5.89 -14.03
CA TRP A 102 10.15 5.15 -13.64
C TRP A 102 9.85 3.68 -13.38
N ALA A 103 8.82 3.39 -12.59
CA ALA A 103 8.46 2.03 -12.23
C ALA A 103 8.07 1.21 -13.47
N ARG A 104 7.31 1.81 -14.39
CA ARG A 104 6.92 1.20 -15.67
C ARG A 104 8.13 0.87 -16.53
N GLN A 105 9.04 1.83 -16.71
CA GLN A 105 10.26 1.64 -17.52
C GLN A 105 11.16 0.53 -16.98
N ASN A 106 11.18 0.34 -15.66
CA ASN A 106 12.02 -0.65 -14.98
C ASN A 106 11.29 -1.96 -14.64
N ASN A 107 10.08 -2.19 -15.17
CA ASN A 107 9.24 -3.36 -14.84
C ASN A 107 9.06 -3.57 -13.32
N CYS A 108 9.00 -2.48 -12.57
CA CYS A 108 8.95 -2.47 -11.12
C CYS A 108 7.50 -2.44 -10.64
N PRO A 109 7.03 -3.42 -9.84
CA PRO A 109 5.68 -3.38 -9.29
C PRO A 109 5.55 -2.27 -8.24
N ILE A 110 4.39 -1.62 -8.22
CA ILE A 110 4.00 -0.65 -7.19
C ILE A 110 2.94 -1.29 -6.29
N LEU A 111 3.17 -1.27 -4.99
CA LEU A 111 2.17 -1.54 -3.99
C LEU A 111 1.76 -0.23 -3.33
N THR A 112 0.47 0.04 -3.20
CA THR A 112 -0.02 1.24 -2.54
C THR A 112 -0.98 0.91 -1.41
N THR A 113 -0.95 1.72 -0.35
CA THR A 113 -1.98 1.71 0.69
C THR A 113 -3.13 2.65 0.38
N ASN A 114 -3.00 3.45 -0.67
CA ASN A 114 -4.01 4.41 -1.09
C ASN A 114 -5.17 3.68 -1.77
N PHE A 115 -6.36 4.28 -1.70
CA PHE A 115 -7.58 3.68 -2.26
C PHE A 115 -7.97 4.32 -3.60
N ASP A 116 -7.48 5.53 -3.88
CA ASP A 116 -7.76 6.32 -5.08
C ASP A 116 -7.05 5.78 -6.34
N THR A 117 -7.29 6.42 -7.48
CA THR A 117 -6.75 6.05 -8.80
C THR A 117 -5.60 6.94 -9.27
N THR A 118 -5.08 7.86 -8.46
CA THR A 118 -4.09 8.85 -8.94
C THR A 118 -2.85 8.22 -9.57
N LEU A 119 -2.37 7.09 -9.02
CA LEU A 119 -1.23 6.35 -9.57
C LEU A 119 -1.57 5.67 -10.90
N SER A 120 -2.75 5.07 -11.04
CA SER A 120 -3.18 4.44 -12.30
C SER A 120 -3.51 5.47 -13.37
N ASP A 121 -4.12 6.58 -12.99
CA ASP A 121 -4.46 7.70 -13.87
C ASP A 121 -3.19 8.37 -14.41
N ALA A 122 -2.10 8.38 -13.63
CA ALA A 122 -0.81 8.92 -14.04
C ALA A 122 -0.19 8.20 -15.25
N CYS A 123 -0.59 6.95 -15.53
CA CYS A 123 -0.11 6.19 -16.69
C CYS A 123 -1.22 5.62 -17.58
N GLY A 124 -2.48 5.96 -17.33
CA GLY A 124 -3.62 5.41 -18.08
C GLY A 124 -3.83 3.90 -17.87
N ALA A 125 -3.37 3.35 -16.75
CA ALA A 125 -3.51 1.93 -16.45
C ALA A 125 -4.96 1.56 -16.12
N THR A 126 -5.42 0.42 -16.65
CA THR A 126 -6.79 -0.08 -16.44
C THR A 126 -6.82 -1.22 -15.46
N LEU A 127 -7.95 -1.39 -14.77
CA LEU A 127 -8.15 -2.49 -13.83
C LEU A 127 -8.17 -3.84 -14.55
N ARG A 128 -7.38 -4.79 -14.04
CA ARG A 128 -7.22 -6.15 -14.53
C ARG A 128 -7.17 -7.14 -13.36
N HIS A 129 -7.24 -8.42 -13.69
CA HIS A 129 -7.14 -9.52 -12.73
C HIS A 129 -6.16 -10.58 -13.25
N VAL A 130 -5.34 -11.16 -12.36
CA VAL A 130 -4.51 -12.32 -12.71
C VAL A 130 -5.39 -13.54 -13.00
N SER A 131 -6.45 -13.70 -12.22
CA SER A 131 -7.45 -14.76 -12.36
C SER A 131 -8.81 -14.26 -11.90
N THR A 132 -9.87 -14.71 -12.56
CA THR A 132 -11.27 -14.41 -12.17
C THR A 132 -11.95 -15.57 -11.43
N ARG A 133 -11.30 -16.74 -11.35
CA ARG A 133 -11.91 -17.99 -10.87
C ARG A 133 -12.37 -17.95 -9.40
N GLU A 134 -11.65 -17.20 -8.56
CA GLU A 134 -11.96 -17.03 -7.13
C GLU A 134 -12.06 -15.55 -6.74
N PHE A 135 -12.41 -14.70 -7.71
CA PHE A 135 -12.47 -13.27 -7.50
C PHE A 135 -13.52 -12.90 -6.44
N THR A 136 -13.13 -12.00 -5.55
CA THR A 136 -14.02 -11.32 -4.63
C THR A 136 -13.64 -9.85 -4.55
N ASP A 137 -14.64 -8.98 -4.62
CA ASP A 137 -14.54 -7.55 -4.35
C ASP A 137 -14.22 -7.23 -2.88
N TYR A 138 -14.21 -8.23 -1.99
CA TYR A 138 -13.81 -8.08 -0.59
C TYR A 138 -12.30 -8.28 -0.42
N TYR A 139 -11.68 -9.26 -1.09
CA TYR A 139 -10.22 -9.43 -1.10
C TYR A 139 -9.70 -9.50 -2.54
N PRO A 140 -9.70 -8.39 -3.29
CA PRO A 140 -9.32 -8.34 -4.69
C PRO A 140 -7.79 -8.41 -4.86
N TRP A 141 -7.11 -9.29 -4.12
CA TRP A 141 -5.64 -9.35 -4.02
C TRP A 141 -4.93 -9.79 -5.32
N GLU A 142 -5.68 -10.36 -6.27
CA GLU A 142 -5.25 -10.67 -7.64
C GLU A 142 -5.58 -9.55 -8.64
N SER A 143 -6.16 -8.44 -8.18
CA SER A 143 -6.56 -7.30 -9.01
C SER A 143 -5.51 -6.20 -8.94
N TYR A 144 -5.24 -5.59 -10.08
CA TYR A 144 -4.23 -4.56 -10.26
C TYR A 144 -4.61 -3.60 -11.36
N TYR A 145 -4.00 -2.42 -11.38
CA TYR A 145 -4.02 -1.56 -12.54
C TYR A 145 -2.77 -1.82 -13.38
N GLY A 146 -2.95 -2.07 -14.66
CA GLY A 146 -1.87 -2.31 -15.61
C GLY A 146 -2.34 -2.28 -17.06
N GLU A 147 -1.38 -2.30 -17.98
CA GLU A 147 -1.61 -2.28 -19.43
C GLU A 147 -1.57 -3.67 -20.06
N VAL A 148 -0.85 -4.58 -19.43
CA VAL A 148 -0.63 -5.95 -19.88
C VAL A 148 -1.04 -6.93 -18.80
N ASP A 149 -1.31 -8.16 -19.20
CA ASP A 149 -1.69 -9.19 -18.27
C ASP A 149 -0.48 -9.67 -17.46
N VAL A 150 -0.62 -9.64 -16.14
CA VAL A 150 0.37 -10.10 -15.18
C VAL A 150 0.18 -11.58 -14.91
N VAL A 151 1.27 -12.35 -15.09
CA VAL A 151 1.32 -13.75 -14.64
C VAL A 151 1.91 -13.85 -13.23
N ARG A 152 2.98 -13.09 -12.96
CA ARG A 152 3.67 -13.08 -11.66
C ARG A 152 3.87 -11.64 -11.16
N PRO A 153 3.13 -11.20 -10.14
CA PRO A 153 3.15 -9.82 -9.65
C PRO A 153 4.54 -9.28 -9.29
N SER A 154 5.45 -10.15 -8.86
CA SER A 154 6.81 -9.76 -8.46
C SER A 154 7.80 -9.54 -9.61
N GLU A 155 7.39 -9.70 -10.88
CA GLU A 155 8.28 -9.70 -12.07
C GLU A 155 7.95 -8.66 -13.14
N CYS A 156 6.88 -7.90 -12.96
CA CYS A 156 6.48 -6.90 -13.92
C CYS A 156 5.82 -5.70 -13.26
N PHE A 157 5.75 -4.60 -14.02
CA PHE A 157 5.02 -3.42 -13.63
C PHE A 157 3.52 -3.69 -13.54
N ALA A 158 2.96 -3.36 -12.38
CA ALA A 158 1.53 -3.27 -12.12
C ALA A 158 1.34 -2.53 -10.78
N ILE A 159 0.17 -1.90 -10.61
CA ILE A 159 -0.17 -1.13 -9.42
C ILE A 159 -1.20 -1.90 -8.61
N TRP A 160 -0.83 -2.24 -7.37
CA TRP A 160 -1.61 -3.11 -6.49
C TRP A 160 -2.02 -2.37 -5.23
N HIS A 161 -3.26 -2.54 -4.80
CA HIS A 161 -3.79 -1.85 -3.62
C HIS A 161 -3.87 -2.78 -2.41
N ILE A 162 -2.94 -2.61 -1.46
CA ILE A 162 -2.82 -3.44 -0.25
C ILE A 162 -4.08 -3.33 0.62
N ASN A 163 -4.55 -2.10 0.83
CA ASN A 163 -5.69 -1.81 1.71
C ASN A 163 -7.03 -1.82 0.97
N GLY A 164 -7.08 -2.30 -0.28
CA GLY A 164 -8.26 -2.23 -1.13
C GLY A 164 -8.31 -0.96 -1.98
N MET A 165 -9.28 -0.90 -2.90
CA MET A 165 -9.40 0.15 -3.91
C MET A 165 -10.82 0.70 -3.94
N ALA A 166 -10.96 2.00 -4.20
CA ALA A 166 -12.25 2.70 -4.22
C ALA A 166 -13.25 2.08 -5.21
N GLN A 167 -12.74 1.54 -6.32
CA GLN A 167 -13.53 0.79 -7.31
C GLN A 167 -14.26 -0.41 -6.69
N TYR A 168 -13.67 -1.04 -5.67
CA TYR A 168 -14.24 -2.13 -4.89
C TYR A 168 -14.37 -1.69 -3.44
N HIS A 169 -15.30 -0.79 -3.13
CA HIS A 169 -15.45 -0.21 -1.79
C HIS A 169 -15.49 -1.25 -0.65
N ARG A 170 -16.03 -2.45 -0.87
CA ARG A 170 -16.04 -3.54 0.12
C ARG A 170 -14.65 -4.07 0.50
N SER A 171 -13.65 -3.85 -0.35
CA SER A 171 -12.25 -4.20 -0.12
C SER A 171 -11.52 -3.23 0.81
N VAL A 172 -12.06 -2.03 1.01
CA VAL A 172 -11.37 -0.92 1.69
C VAL A 172 -11.16 -1.23 3.18
N ARG A 173 -9.90 -1.20 3.62
CA ARG A 173 -9.48 -1.52 4.99
C ARG A 173 -9.21 -0.23 5.76
N LEU A 174 -10.17 0.15 6.58
CA LEU A 174 -10.12 1.35 7.44
C LEU A 174 -10.16 0.99 8.93
N GLY A 175 -10.69 -0.18 9.25
CA GLY A 175 -10.99 -0.61 10.61
C GLY A 175 -9.93 -1.56 11.18
N LEU A 176 -9.87 -1.68 12.50
CA LEU A 176 -9.00 -2.67 13.13
C LEU A 176 -9.44 -4.08 12.75
N THR A 177 -10.75 -4.35 12.79
CA THR A 177 -11.36 -5.63 12.40
C THR A 177 -11.05 -6.01 10.95
N HIS A 178 -11.04 -5.02 10.05
CA HIS A 178 -10.64 -5.17 8.66
C HIS A 178 -9.20 -5.67 8.51
N TYR A 179 -8.26 -5.09 9.26
CA TYR A 179 -6.87 -5.53 9.24
C TYR A 179 -6.71 -6.93 9.86
N MET A 180 -7.43 -7.23 10.94
CA MET A 180 -7.41 -8.58 11.55
C MET A 180 -7.91 -9.65 10.57
N GLY A 181 -8.96 -9.37 9.80
CA GLY A 181 -9.43 -10.25 8.72
C GLY A 181 -8.37 -10.46 7.62
N SER A 182 -7.66 -9.39 7.25
CA SER A 182 -6.57 -9.46 6.27
C SER A 182 -5.40 -10.31 6.77
N VAL A 183 -4.99 -10.14 8.03
CA VAL A 183 -3.99 -10.97 8.71
C VAL A 183 -4.44 -12.44 8.74
N GLN A 184 -5.68 -12.72 9.14
CA GLN A 184 -6.20 -14.09 9.21
C GLN A 184 -6.13 -14.78 7.83
N ARG A 185 -6.54 -14.10 6.77
CA ARG A 185 -6.50 -14.61 5.40
C ARG A 185 -5.07 -14.88 4.95
N ALA A 186 -4.18 -13.89 5.07
CA ALA A 186 -2.78 -14.02 4.65
C ALA A 186 -2.06 -15.11 5.46
N ARG A 187 -2.28 -15.18 6.79
CA ARG A 187 -1.71 -16.21 7.65
C ARG A 187 -2.12 -17.61 7.22
N GLY A 188 -3.35 -17.77 6.72
CA GLY A 188 -3.83 -19.02 6.14
C GLY A 188 -3.00 -19.51 4.95
N TRP A 189 -2.43 -18.62 4.15
CA TRP A 189 -1.57 -18.97 3.00
C TRP A 189 -0.09 -19.07 3.36
N ILE A 190 0.34 -18.28 4.33
CA ILE A 190 1.75 -18.23 4.76
C ILE A 190 2.10 -19.46 5.61
N HIS A 191 1.23 -19.82 6.57
CA HIS A 191 1.52 -20.83 7.60
C HIS A 191 0.69 -22.11 7.52
N ARG A 192 -0.42 -22.14 6.76
CA ARG A 192 -1.34 -23.30 6.71
C ARG A 192 -1.48 -23.82 5.27
N GLY A 193 -1.86 -25.09 5.12
CA GLY A 193 -2.07 -25.70 3.80
C GLY A 193 -0.97 -26.65 3.31
N GLY A 194 -0.28 -27.34 4.23
CA GLY A 194 0.69 -28.39 3.88
C GLY A 194 1.85 -27.87 3.04
N ASN A 195 2.10 -28.49 1.88
CA ASN A 195 3.20 -28.12 0.99
C ASN A 195 2.96 -26.80 0.22
N SER A 196 1.70 -26.36 0.10
CA SER A 196 1.33 -25.13 -0.63
C SER A 196 1.51 -23.83 0.17
N ARG A 197 1.87 -23.93 1.45
CA ARG A 197 2.12 -22.78 2.31
C ARG A 197 3.50 -22.19 2.06
N LEU A 198 3.64 -20.88 2.23
CA LEU A 198 4.92 -20.18 2.00
C LEU A 198 6.07 -20.74 2.86
N PHE A 199 5.81 -21.07 4.12
CA PHE A 199 6.82 -21.56 5.06
C PHE A 199 7.13 -23.07 4.95
N SER A 200 6.63 -23.79 3.95
CA SER A 200 6.89 -25.24 3.81
C SER A 200 8.35 -25.54 3.48
N SER A 201 8.92 -24.82 2.51
CA SER A 201 10.31 -24.94 2.06
C SER A 201 10.74 -23.65 1.37
N ALA A 202 12.05 -23.48 1.14
CA ALA A 202 12.54 -22.34 0.37
C ALA A 202 11.97 -22.30 -1.06
N GLY A 203 11.77 -23.46 -1.70
CA GLY A 203 11.20 -23.55 -3.04
C GLY A 203 9.71 -23.17 -3.12
N ALA A 204 9.00 -23.16 -1.99
CA ALA A 204 7.57 -22.85 -1.96
C ALA A 204 7.27 -21.40 -2.41
N ILE A 205 8.23 -20.48 -2.26
CA ILE A 205 8.14 -19.10 -2.75
C ILE A 205 7.77 -19.00 -4.24
N HIS A 206 7.98 -20.07 -5.03
CA HIS A 206 7.67 -20.08 -6.46
C HIS A 206 6.23 -20.49 -6.77
N SER A 207 5.53 -21.19 -5.88
CA SER A 207 4.23 -21.81 -6.16
C SER A 207 3.24 -21.77 -4.99
N TRP A 208 3.55 -21.02 -3.94
CA TRP A 208 2.67 -20.87 -2.79
C TRP A 208 1.34 -20.20 -3.18
N ARG A 209 0.31 -20.40 -2.35
CA ARG A 209 -1.05 -19.94 -2.63
C ARG A 209 -1.21 -18.44 -2.89
N GLY A 210 -0.29 -17.61 -2.40
CA GLY A 210 -0.29 -16.16 -2.61
C GLY A 210 0.51 -15.70 -3.83
N SER A 211 1.10 -16.61 -4.62
CA SER A 211 2.04 -16.28 -5.71
C SER A 211 1.43 -15.51 -6.89
N SER A 212 0.10 -15.54 -7.04
CA SER A 212 -0.65 -14.73 -8.02
C SER A 212 -1.12 -13.38 -7.47
N THR A 213 -0.80 -13.04 -6.22
CA THR A 213 -1.27 -11.82 -5.55
C THR A 213 -0.13 -10.85 -5.29
N TRP A 214 -0.46 -9.61 -4.94
CA TRP A 214 0.52 -8.62 -4.49
C TRP A 214 1.35 -9.07 -3.27
N LEU A 215 0.89 -10.05 -2.49
CA LEU A 215 1.71 -10.62 -1.41
C LEU A 215 3.00 -11.24 -1.94
N ASP A 216 3.00 -11.78 -3.17
CA ASP A 216 4.19 -12.33 -3.82
C ASP A 216 5.31 -11.28 -3.91
N VAL A 217 4.94 -10.03 -4.21
CA VAL A 217 5.85 -8.88 -4.28
C VAL A 217 6.53 -8.65 -2.93
N ILE A 218 5.76 -8.66 -1.83
CA ILE A 218 6.26 -8.45 -0.48
C ILE A 218 7.32 -9.49 -0.08
N PHE A 219 7.28 -10.72 -0.57
CA PHE A 219 8.25 -11.75 -0.18
C PHE A 219 9.39 -11.97 -1.17
N ARG A 220 9.26 -11.53 -2.44
CA ARG A 220 10.23 -11.80 -3.51
C ARG A 220 11.05 -10.60 -3.96
N ASN A 221 10.56 -9.38 -3.74
CA ASN A 221 11.24 -8.16 -4.19
C ASN A 221 12.08 -7.54 -3.06
N ASP A 222 13.07 -6.75 -3.43
CA ASP A 222 13.62 -5.70 -2.58
C ASP A 222 12.57 -4.58 -2.43
N LEU A 223 12.43 -3.96 -1.27
CA LEU A 223 11.34 -3.01 -0.99
C LEU A 223 11.85 -1.58 -0.84
N LEU A 224 11.26 -0.63 -1.57
CA LEU A 224 11.45 0.81 -1.35
C LEU A 224 10.15 1.40 -0.79
N ILE A 225 10.14 1.78 0.49
CA ILE A 225 8.95 2.29 1.17
C ILE A 225 9.03 3.81 1.26
N ILE A 226 8.05 4.50 0.66
CA ILE A 226 7.95 5.96 0.62
C ILE A 226 6.54 6.45 0.93
N GLY A 227 6.42 7.62 1.55
CA GLY A 227 5.11 8.28 1.78
C GLY A 227 4.14 7.53 2.69
N LEU A 228 4.59 6.49 3.38
CA LEU A 228 3.79 5.71 4.31
C LEU A 228 4.20 6.08 5.73
N ALA A 229 3.25 6.47 6.60
CA ALA A 229 3.57 6.82 7.98
C ALA A 229 4.09 5.62 8.77
N LEU A 230 3.47 4.45 8.56
CA LEU A 230 3.86 3.17 9.18
C LEU A 230 4.00 3.29 10.72
N ASP A 231 3.05 4.02 11.31
CA ASP A 231 2.85 4.11 12.75
C ASP A 231 2.21 2.83 13.29
N GLU A 232 1.72 2.84 14.53
CA GLU A 232 1.16 1.67 15.17
C GLU A 232 -0.13 1.15 14.49
N VAL A 233 -0.81 1.96 13.67
CA VAL A 233 -2.11 1.59 13.08
C VAL A 233 -2.00 0.82 11.76
N GLU A 234 -0.88 0.90 11.04
CA GLU A 234 -0.61 0.10 9.83
C GLU A 234 -0.24 -1.36 10.16
N VAL A 235 -1.01 -1.97 11.06
CA VAL A 235 -0.76 -3.29 11.66
C VAL A 235 -0.56 -4.40 10.62
N PHE A 236 -1.26 -4.35 9.48
CA PHE A 236 -1.16 -5.40 8.47
C PHE A 236 0.20 -5.38 7.74
N ILE A 237 0.68 -4.21 7.32
CA ILE A 237 2.00 -4.08 6.68
C ILE A 237 3.10 -4.39 7.68
N ARG A 238 2.99 -3.87 8.91
CA ARG A 238 3.95 -4.17 9.97
C ARG A 238 4.03 -5.67 10.25
N TRP A 239 2.88 -6.35 10.30
CA TRP A 239 2.83 -7.80 10.44
C TRP A 239 3.47 -8.52 9.24
N LEU A 240 3.21 -8.07 8.00
CA LEU A 240 3.86 -8.65 6.81
C LEU A 240 5.38 -8.47 6.82
N LEU A 241 5.91 -7.34 7.29
CA LEU A 241 7.35 -7.13 7.43
C LEU A 241 7.96 -8.09 8.47
N ILE A 242 7.26 -8.34 9.59
CA ILE A 242 7.66 -9.36 10.57
C ILE A 242 7.69 -10.75 9.91
N GLU A 243 6.64 -11.11 9.17
CA GLU A 243 6.56 -12.41 8.49
C GLU A 243 7.64 -12.57 7.41
N ARG A 244 7.98 -11.50 6.70
CA ARG A 244 9.08 -11.46 5.73
C ARG A 244 10.43 -11.67 6.42
N ALA A 245 10.69 -10.98 7.53
CA ALA A 245 11.91 -11.17 8.32
C ALA A 245 12.03 -12.61 8.85
N ARG A 246 10.93 -13.20 9.36
CA ARG A 246 10.87 -14.59 9.79
C ARG A 246 11.14 -15.57 8.66
N LEU A 247 10.63 -15.30 7.45
CA LEU A 247 10.86 -16.13 6.28
C LEU A 247 12.36 -16.14 5.93
N PHE A 248 13.01 -14.98 5.95
CA PHE A 248 14.44 -14.85 5.64
C PHE A 248 15.32 -15.44 6.74
N GLN A 249 14.93 -15.34 8.01
CA GLN A 249 15.62 -16.04 9.10
C GLN A 249 15.57 -17.56 8.89
N LYS A 250 14.42 -18.10 8.45
CA LYS A 250 14.25 -19.52 8.19
C LYS A 250 14.96 -19.99 6.91
N PHE A 251 14.95 -19.15 5.88
CA PHE A 251 15.53 -19.41 4.56
C PHE A 251 16.43 -18.24 4.12
N PRO A 252 17.67 -18.14 4.63
CA PRO A 252 18.56 -17.00 4.37
C PRO A 252 18.84 -16.74 2.89
N GLN A 253 18.81 -17.78 2.05
CA GLN A 253 18.99 -17.64 0.60
C GLN A 253 17.87 -16.87 -0.10
N LEU A 254 16.71 -16.68 0.56
CA LEU A 254 15.60 -15.88 0.03
C LEU A 254 15.72 -14.40 0.40
N GLN A 255 16.73 -14.01 1.18
CA GLN A 255 16.85 -12.66 1.72
C GLN A 255 16.84 -11.60 0.63
N ARG A 256 16.10 -10.53 0.93
CA ARG A 256 15.93 -9.34 0.08
C ARG A 256 16.06 -8.10 0.94
N ARG A 257 16.51 -7.01 0.34
CA ARG A 257 16.72 -5.72 0.97
C ARG A 257 15.41 -4.96 1.14
N ALA A 258 15.41 -3.98 2.03
CA ALA A 258 14.29 -3.06 2.19
C ALA A 258 14.80 -1.71 2.72
N TRP A 259 14.25 -0.63 2.20
CA TRP A 259 14.55 0.75 2.59
C TRP A 259 13.27 1.48 2.95
N TYR A 260 13.32 2.31 3.99
CA TYR A 260 12.26 3.22 4.37
C TYR A 260 12.80 4.64 4.29
N ILE A 261 12.23 5.46 3.40
CA ILE A 261 12.63 6.85 3.21
C ILE A 261 11.70 7.78 3.97
N GLU A 262 12.27 8.68 4.76
CA GLU A 262 11.54 9.67 5.54
C GLU A 262 12.37 10.94 5.74
N THR A 263 11.71 12.08 5.96
CA THR A 263 12.38 13.38 6.15
C THR A 263 12.64 13.72 7.61
N LYS A 264 12.11 12.90 8.52
CA LYS A 264 12.34 12.96 9.95
C LYS A 264 13.35 11.88 10.32
N ASP A 265 14.32 12.24 11.15
CA ASP A 265 15.15 11.23 11.78
C ASP A 265 14.33 10.43 12.80
N ILE A 266 13.98 9.22 12.42
CA ILE A 266 13.23 8.29 13.27
C ILE A 266 14.15 7.26 13.96
N THR A 267 15.47 7.40 13.85
CA THR A 267 16.44 6.39 14.27
C THR A 267 16.29 6.01 15.75
N ALA A 268 16.11 6.98 16.62
CA ALA A 268 15.96 6.78 18.07
C ALA A 268 14.52 6.47 18.52
N THR A 269 13.55 6.39 17.60
CA THR A 269 12.14 6.16 17.93
C THR A 269 11.78 4.67 17.99
N GLY A 270 10.66 4.33 18.61
CA GLY A 270 10.11 2.96 18.57
C GLY A 270 9.83 2.45 17.15
N LYS A 271 9.42 3.34 16.23
CA LYS A 271 9.27 3.04 14.81
C LYS A 271 10.60 2.66 14.15
N GLY A 272 11.65 3.44 14.41
CA GLY A 272 13.00 3.15 13.91
C GLY A 272 13.55 1.84 14.45
N ALA A 273 13.34 1.55 15.74
CA ALA A 273 13.70 0.28 16.35
C ALA A 273 12.96 -0.91 15.70
N PHE A 274 11.65 -0.76 15.47
CA PHE A 274 10.85 -1.78 14.78
C PHE A 274 11.36 -2.05 13.36
N LEU A 275 11.51 -1.01 12.53
CA LEU A 275 11.93 -1.12 11.13
C LEU A 275 13.30 -1.80 10.98
N ARG A 276 14.30 -1.36 11.75
CA ARG A 276 15.61 -2.03 11.76
C ARG A 276 15.51 -3.47 12.24
N GLY A 277 14.70 -3.74 13.26
CA GLY A 277 14.48 -5.09 13.80
C GLY A 277 13.89 -6.07 12.80
N VAL A 278 13.11 -5.59 11.82
CA VAL A 278 12.58 -6.41 10.71
C VAL A 278 13.42 -6.33 9.43
N GLY A 279 14.63 -5.78 9.51
CA GLY A 279 15.60 -5.76 8.41
C GLY A 279 15.37 -4.64 7.38
N VAL A 280 14.70 -3.55 7.76
CA VAL A 280 14.52 -2.38 6.91
C VAL A 280 15.57 -1.31 7.25
N GLU A 281 16.32 -0.90 6.24
CA GLU A 281 17.28 0.19 6.32
C GLU A 281 16.56 1.54 6.34
N LEU A 282 16.97 2.42 7.25
CA LEU A 282 16.40 3.76 7.36
C LEU A 282 17.21 4.73 6.51
N VAL A 283 16.53 5.42 5.60
CA VAL A 283 17.13 6.40 4.71
C VAL A 283 16.51 7.76 5.00
N HIS A 284 17.34 8.70 5.42
CA HIS A 284 16.91 10.05 5.73
C HIS A 284 17.18 10.98 4.54
N GLU A 285 16.13 11.62 4.02
CA GLU A 285 16.22 12.68 3.01
C GLU A 285 15.87 14.02 3.67
N LYS A 286 16.36 15.17 3.19
CA LYS A 286 16.22 16.43 3.95
C LYS A 286 14.81 17.01 3.88
N GLN A 287 14.15 16.80 2.75
CA GLN A 287 12.83 17.36 2.45
C GLN A 287 12.08 16.44 1.48
N TYR A 288 10.75 16.57 1.43
CA TYR A 288 9.93 15.73 0.56
C TYR A 288 10.23 15.95 -0.93
N ALA A 289 10.76 17.11 -1.32
CA ALA A 289 11.21 17.36 -2.70
C ALA A 289 12.36 16.45 -3.11
N ASP A 290 13.26 16.09 -2.18
CA ASP A 290 14.37 15.15 -2.45
C ASP A 290 13.87 13.72 -2.65
N ILE A 291 12.58 13.45 -2.35
CA ILE A 291 11.90 12.18 -2.60
C ILE A 291 11.08 12.28 -3.87
N TYR A 292 10.14 13.21 -3.95
CA TYR A 292 9.11 13.22 -5.01
C TYR A 292 9.50 13.97 -6.28
N ASP A 293 10.40 14.95 -6.17
CA ASP A 293 10.97 15.69 -7.30
C ASP A 293 12.41 15.26 -7.60
N SER A 294 12.84 14.14 -7.00
CA SER A 294 14.18 13.60 -7.25
C SER A 294 14.38 13.31 -8.74
N PRO A 295 15.51 13.76 -9.33
CA PRO A 295 15.86 13.43 -10.70
C PRO A 295 16.11 11.92 -10.91
N ALA A 296 16.26 11.13 -9.83
CA ALA A 296 16.44 9.69 -9.91
C ALA A 296 15.22 8.93 -10.44
N TRP A 297 14.03 9.53 -10.40
CA TRP A 297 12.85 9.00 -11.10
C TRP A 297 12.96 9.18 -12.62
N GLY A 298 13.95 9.92 -13.10
CA GLY A 298 14.13 10.24 -14.51
C GLY A 298 13.22 11.37 -14.98
N SER A 299 13.65 12.05 -16.04
CA SER A 299 12.98 13.21 -16.65
C SER A 299 12.16 12.87 -17.91
N HIS A 300 11.81 11.60 -18.13
CA HIS A 300 11.30 11.14 -19.42
C HIS A 300 9.87 10.61 -19.33
N GLY A 301 8.96 11.27 -20.06
CA GLY A 301 7.57 10.86 -20.25
C GLY A 301 6.50 11.90 -19.86
N ILE A 302 6.75 13.20 -20.10
CA ILE A 302 5.69 14.21 -20.17
C ILE A 302 5.39 14.52 -21.64
N ASP A 303 5.23 13.48 -22.47
CA ASP A 303 4.63 13.66 -23.78
C ASP A 303 3.30 12.92 -23.78
N GLU A 304 2.24 13.75 -23.80
CA GLU A 304 0.90 13.45 -24.30
C GLU A 304 0.12 12.30 -23.64
N LEU A 305 -0.46 12.56 -22.47
CA LEU A 305 -1.84 12.11 -22.24
C LEU A 305 -2.75 13.24 -22.76
N PRO A 306 -3.73 12.97 -23.65
CA PRO A 306 -4.64 14.00 -24.11
C PRO A 306 -5.35 14.59 -22.90
N SER A 307 -5.37 15.91 -22.80
CA SER A 307 -6.29 16.62 -21.92
C SER A 307 -7.70 16.10 -22.21
N ALA A 308 -8.29 15.41 -21.22
CA ALA A 308 -9.72 15.13 -21.21
C ALA A 308 -10.52 16.43 -21.07
#